data_AF-A0AAV5CXN6-F1
#
_entry.id   AF-A0AAV5CXN6-F1
#
_cell.length_a   1.000
_cell.length_b   1.000
_cell.length_c   1.000
_cell.angle_alpha   90.00
_cell.angle_beta   90.00
_cell.angle_gamma   90.00
#
_symmetry.space_group_name_H-M   'P 1'
#
loop_
_entity.id
_entity.type
_entity.pdbx_description
1 polymer ?
#
loop_
_entity_poly.entity_id
_entity_poly.type
_entity_poly.pdbx_seq_one_letter_code
_entity_poly.pdbx_strand_id
1 'polypeptide(L)'
;MGKSPHGHPLIFHKEVNQHHYSLAAVAVGLGVGVAGLCKALHSGFTIPWISPMKFFSESERVYYVGGLQNLGNNCFLNVILQALASCDGFISFVDYLLEIDGALPEEKAERMPLIFALSSLLEGSIVL
;
A
#
# COMPACT_ATOMS: atom_id res chain seq x y z
N MET A 1 82.93 6.35 26.48
CA MET A 1 81.87 6.09 27.47
C MET A 1 80.57 6.70 26.97
N GLY A 2 79.46 5.93 26.99
CA GLY A 2 78.06 6.37 26.75
C GLY A 2 77.67 6.61 25.28
N LYS A 3 76.91 5.77 24.57
CA LYS A 3 75.49 5.30 24.68
C LYS A 3 74.42 6.28 24.12
N SER A 4 74.04 6.03 22.85
CA SER A 4 72.67 5.74 22.34
C SER A 4 71.61 6.89 22.24
N PRO A 5 70.43 6.68 21.59
CA PRO A 5 70.08 7.33 20.30
C PRO A 5 68.65 7.94 20.29
N HIS A 6 68.40 9.17 19.84
CA HIS A 6 67.04 9.74 19.96
C HIS A 6 66.43 10.06 18.59
N GLY A 7 65.62 9.10 18.15
CA GLY A 7 64.83 9.16 16.93
C GLY A 7 63.66 10.14 17.01
N HIS A 8 63.11 10.41 15.84
CA HIS A 8 61.92 11.24 15.64
C HIS A 8 60.68 10.55 16.22
N PRO A 9 59.76 11.26 16.92
CA PRO A 9 58.46 10.71 17.28
C PRO A 9 57.61 10.62 16.01
N LEU A 10 57.50 9.41 15.45
CA LEU A 10 56.40 9.09 14.55
C LEU A 10 55.13 9.06 15.40
N ILE A 11 54.18 9.94 15.08
CA ILE A 11 52.82 9.88 15.61
C ILE A 11 52.21 8.56 15.14
N PHE A 12 52.27 7.56 16.02
CA PHE A 12 51.61 6.28 15.86
C PHE A 12 50.65 6.12 17.03
N HIS A 13 49.45 6.71 16.92
CA HIS A 13 48.27 6.20 17.62
C HIS A 13 47.03 6.95 17.18
N LYS A 14 46.09 6.27 16.52
CA LYS A 14 44.78 5.94 17.10
C LYS A 14 43.89 5.28 16.05
N GLU A 15 44.18 4.03 15.72
CA GLU A 15 43.31 3.16 14.94
C GLU A 15 42.76 2.03 15.84
N VAL A 16 42.32 2.38 17.06
CA VAL A 16 41.86 1.40 18.07
C VAL A 16 40.49 1.80 18.63
N ASN A 17 39.61 2.42 17.84
CA ASN A 17 38.26 2.65 18.37
C ASN A 17 37.10 2.71 17.38
N GLN A 18 37.33 2.64 16.06
CA GLN A 18 36.25 2.79 15.07
C GLN A 18 35.27 1.60 15.06
N HIS A 19 35.76 0.38 15.32
CA HIS A 19 34.93 -0.84 15.34
C HIS A 19 34.01 -0.95 16.56
N HIS A 20 34.42 -0.46 17.73
CA HIS A 20 33.59 -0.55 18.95
C HIS A 20 32.36 0.38 18.88
N TYR A 21 32.50 1.57 18.29
CA TYR A 21 31.36 2.48 18.09
C TYR A 21 30.34 1.92 17.08
N SER A 22 30.82 1.23 16.03
CA SER A 22 29.94 0.60 15.05
C SER A 22 29.15 -0.57 15.65
N LEU A 23 29.80 -1.43 16.43
CA LEU A 23 29.12 -2.56 17.10
C LEU A 23 28.09 -2.07 18.11
N ALA A 24 28.44 -1.07 18.94
CA ALA A 24 27.52 -0.50 19.91
C ALA A 24 26.32 0.19 19.24
N ALA A 25 26.54 0.93 18.15
CA ALA A 25 25.46 1.57 17.40
C ALA A 25 24.51 0.54 16.76
N VAL A 26 25.03 -0.56 16.21
CA VAL A 26 24.23 -1.66 15.65
C VAL A 26 23.40 -2.33 16.74
N ALA A 27 23.99 -2.62 17.91
CA ALA A 27 23.28 -3.23 19.02
C ALA A 27 22.15 -2.33 19.56
N VAL A 28 22.40 -1.02 19.68
CA VAL A 28 21.38 -0.05 20.10
C VAL A 28 20.27 0.09 19.05
N GLY A 29 20.62 0.20 17.77
CA GLY A 29 19.65 0.31 16.68
C GLY A 29 18.74 -0.91 16.57
N LEU A 30 19.31 -2.12 16.70
CA LEU A 30 18.54 -3.37 16.69
C LEU A 30 17.61 -3.45 17.91
N GLY A 31 18.10 -3.10 19.10
CA GLY A 31 17.30 -3.10 20.32
C GLY A 31 16.11 -2.15 20.26
N VAL A 32 16.33 -0.90 19.81
CA VAL A 32 15.26 0.10 19.65
C VAL A 32 14.25 -0.33 18.58
N GLY A 33 14.73 -0.89 17.47
CA GLY A 33 13.87 -1.37 16.38
C GLY A 33 12.95 -2.52 16.81
N VAL A 34 13.49 -3.54 17.49
CA VAL A 34 12.72 -4.70 17.95
C VAL A 34 11.73 -4.30 19.05
N ALA A 35 12.14 -3.48 20.02
CA ALA A 35 11.25 -3.01 21.08
C ALA A 35 10.10 -2.15 20.52
N GLY A 36 10.38 -1.29 19.53
CA GLY A 36 9.37 -0.50 18.83
C GLY A 36 8.36 -1.37 18.08
N LEU A 37 8.85 -2.39 17.35
CA LEU A 37 8.01 -3.32 16.60
C LEU A 37 7.11 -4.16 17.53
N CYS A 38 7.67 -4.70 18.62
CA CYS A 38 6.90 -5.47 19.59
C CYS A 38 5.80 -4.62 20.27
N LYS A 39 6.11 -3.37 20.62
CA LYS A 39 5.10 -2.46 21.19
C LYS A 39 3.99 -2.16 20.18
N ALA A 40 4.34 -1.91 18.91
CA ALA A 40 3.37 -1.63 17.84
C ALA A 40 2.44 -2.83 17.57
N LEU A 41 2.95 -4.06 17.65
CA LEU A 41 2.14 -5.27 17.52
C LEU A 41 1.25 -5.49 18.75
N HIS A 42 1.76 -5.25 19.96
CA HIS A 42 1.01 -5.42 21.20
C HIS A 42 -0.11 -4.37 21.36
N SER A 43 0.09 -3.14 20.90
CA SER A 43 -0.94 -2.09 20.97
C SER A 43 -2.04 -2.22 19.91
N GLY A 44 -1.98 -3.26 19.06
CA GLY A 44 -2.70 -3.29 17.79
C GLY A 44 -2.01 -2.35 16.80
N PHE A 45 -1.58 -2.90 15.67
CA PHE A 45 -0.95 -2.13 14.61
C PHE A 45 -2.00 -1.29 13.88
N THR A 46 -2.45 -0.20 14.51
CA THR A 46 -3.34 0.78 13.89
C THR A 46 -2.48 1.72 13.04
N ILE A 47 -2.21 1.32 11.80
CA ILE A 47 -1.84 2.29 10.77
C ILE A 47 -2.98 3.32 10.73
N PRO A 48 -2.74 4.63 10.86
CA PRO A 48 -3.74 5.63 10.53
C PRO A 48 -3.86 5.65 9.00
N TRP A 49 -4.54 4.64 8.47
CA TRP A 49 -5.03 4.66 7.10
C TRP A 49 -5.95 5.87 7.02
N ILE A 50 -5.57 6.83 6.18
CA ILE A 50 -6.30 8.07 5.93
C ILE A 50 -7.74 7.67 5.61
N SER A 51 -8.66 7.87 6.57
CA SER A 51 -10.07 7.61 6.34
C SER A 51 -10.58 8.62 5.31
N PRO A 52 -11.08 8.19 4.14
CA PRO A 52 -11.79 9.10 3.26
C PRO A 52 -13.10 9.49 3.95
N MET A 53 -13.26 10.79 4.20
CA MET A 53 -14.52 11.50 4.09
C MET A 53 -15.67 11.05 5.01
N LYS A 54 -15.63 11.50 6.27
CA LYS A 54 -16.85 11.75 7.06
C LYS A 54 -17.53 13.02 6.53
N PHE A 55 -18.27 12.94 5.43
CA PHE A 55 -19.06 14.08 4.95
C PHE A 55 -20.40 13.70 4.29
N PHE A 56 -21.05 12.59 4.64
CA PHE A 56 -22.48 12.46 4.35
C PHE A 56 -23.16 11.78 5.54
N SER A 57 -24.10 12.52 6.13
CA SER A 57 -24.86 12.14 7.31
C SER A 57 -26.33 12.32 6.98
N GLU A 58 -26.95 11.28 6.41
CA GLU A 58 -28.33 10.85 6.71
C GLU A 58 -28.62 9.53 5.98
N SER A 59 -28.71 8.43 6.74
CA SER A 59 -29.38 7.16 6.35
C SER A 59 -28.86 6.37 5.13
N GLU A 60 -27.58 6.45 4.77
CA GLU A 60 -27.03 5.74 3.61
C GLU A 60 -26.21 4.51 4.00
N ARG A 61 -26.45 3.40 3.30
CA ARG A 61 -25.64 2.18 3.38
C ARG A 61 -24.17 2.58 3.17
N VAL A 62 -23.32 2.38 4.18
CA VAL A 62 -21.90 2.73 4.08
C VAL A 62 -21.21 1.66 3.24
N TYR A 63 -21.19 1.84 1.93
CA TYR A 63 -20.45 0.97 1.03
C TYR A 63 -18.94 1.22 1.21
N TYR A 64 -18.21 0.19 1.59
CA TYR A 64 -16.75 0.26 1.62
C TYR A 64 -16.22 -0.08 0.24
N VAL A 65 -15.85 0.94 -0.54
CA VAL A 65 -15.29 0.74 -1.88
C VAL A 65 -13.77 0.61 -1.81
N GLY A 66 -13.25 -0.51 -2.31
CA GLY A 66 -11.81 -0.72 -2.46
C GLY A 66 -11.20 0.21 -3.53
N GLY A 67 -9.98 0.69 -3.30
CA GLY A 67 -9.24 1.44 -4.32
C GLY A 67 -8.81 0.56 -5.49
N LEU A 68 -8.78 1.12 -6.72
CA LEU A 68 -8.29 0.40 -7.89
C LEU A 68 -6.77 0.51 -8.01
N GLN A 69 -6.10 -0.63 -8.24
CA GLN A 69 -4.66 -0.68 -8.44
C GLN A 69 -4.27 0.05 -9.74
N ASN A 70 -3.30 0.97 -9.66
CA ASN A 70 -2.73 1.61 -10.84
C ASN A 70 -1.70 0.67 -11.47
N LEU A 71 -1.94 0.23 -12.70
CA LEU A 71 -1.07 -0.70 -13.44
C LEU A 71 -0.09 0.03 -14.37
N GLY A 72 0.05 1.35 -14.21
CA GLY A 72 0.92 2.21 -15.02
C GLY A 72 0.11 3.01 -16.04
N ASN A 73 0.15 4.33 -15.93
CA ASN A 73 -0.58 5.28 -16.79
C ASN A 73 -2.09 5.04 -16.89
N ASN A 74 -2.72 4.26 -16.01
CA ASN A 74 -4.16 3.97 -16.06
C ASN A 74 -4.98 4.73 -15.00
N CYS A 75 -4.36 5.63 -14.24
CA CYS A 75 -5.02 6.34 -13.14
C CYS A 75 -6.25 7.15 -13.61
N PHE A 76 -6.23 7.66 -14.85
CA PHE A 76 -7.38 8.33 -15.44
C PHE A 76 -8.59 7.39 -15.54
N LEU A 77 -8.36 6.12 -15.89
CA LEU A 77 -9.41 5.12 -16.02
C LEU A 77 -9.95 4.73 -14.65
N ASN A 78 -9.07 4.59 -13.66
CA ASN A 78 -9.47 4.25 -12.29
C ASN A 78 -10.46 5.29 -11.72
N VAL A 79 -10.21 6.58 -11.94
CA VAL A 79 -11.12 7.65 -11.49
C VAL A 79 -12.47 7.56 -12.20
N ILE A 80 -12.48 7.28 -13.51
CA ILE A 80 -13.72 7.11 -14.28
C ILE A 80 -14.51 5.90 -13.76
N LEU A 81 -13.85 4.76 -13.54
CA LEU A 81 -14.50 3.54 -13.04
C LEU A 81 -15.11 3.74 -11.65
N GLN A 82 -14.40 4.44 -10.75
CA GLN A 82 -14.92 4.77 -9.43
C GLN A 82 -16.12 5.73 -9.49
N ALA A 83 -16.11 6.71 -10.39
CA ALA A 83 -17.24 7.61 -10.59
C ALA A 83 -18.47 6.87 -11.14
N LEU A 84 -18.28 5.95 -12.07
CA LEU A 84 -19.34 5.10 -12.61
C LEU A 84 -19.90 4.13 -11.57
N ALA A 85 -19.06 3.57 -10.69
CA ALA A 85 -19.47 2.73 -9.57
C ALA A 85 -20.28 3.47 -8.50
N SER A 86 -20.22 4.80 -8.47
CA SER A 86 -21.06 5.62 -7.59
C SER A 86 -22.43 5.95 -8.20
N CYS A 87 -22.76 5.43 -9.39
CA CYS A 87 -23.99 5.74 -10.12
C CYS A 87 -24.90 4.50 -10.23
N ASP A 88 -25.88 4.39 -9.32
CA ASP A 88 -26.83 3.26 -9.29
C ASP A 88 -27.57 3.04 -10.62
N GLY A 89 -27.90 4.12 -11.33
CA GLY A 89 -28.55 4.04 -12.64
C GLY A 89 -27.65 3.45 -13.71
N PHE A 90 -26.34 3.72 -13.66
CA PHE A 90 -25.37 3.13 -14.57
C PHE A 90 -25.15 1.66 -14.27
N ILE A 91 -25.02 1.28 -12.99
CA ILE A 91 -24.92 -0.12 -12.57
C ILE A 91 -26.12 -0.92 -13.07
N SER A 92 -27.33 -0.44 -12.78
CA SER A 92 -28.59 -1.08 -13.23
C SER A 92 -28.68 -1.20 -14.74
N PHE A 93 -28.14 -0.22 -15.48
CA PHE A 93 -28.10 -0.26 -16.94
C PHE A 93 -27.13 -1.33 -17.47
N VAL A 94 -25.96 -1.47 -16.86
CA VAL A 94 -24.98 -2.52 -17.21
C VAL A 94 -25.58 -3.90 -16.97
N ASP A 95 -26.25 -4.11 -15.83
CA ASP A 95 -26.90 -5.39 -15.53
C ASP A 95 -28.06 -5.67 -16.50
N TYR A 96 -28.85 -4.66 -16.86
CA TYR A 96 -29.90 -4.78 -17.87
C TYR A 96 -29.33 -5.20 -19.25
N LEU A 97 -28.23 -4.57 -19.70
CA LEU A 97 -27.58 -4.95 -20.96
C LEU A 97 -27.09 -6.40 -20.94
N LEU A 98 -26.68 -6.85 -19.77
CA LEU A 98 -26.27 -8.21 -19.53
C LEU A 98 -27.47 -9.18 -19.55
N GLU A 99 -28.64 -8.79 -19.07
CA GLU A 99 -29.83 -9.64 -19.07
C GLU A 99 -30.46 -9.82 -20.46
N ILE A 100 -30.46 -8.77 -21.29
CA ILE A 100 -31.14 -8.80 -22.61
C ILE A 100 -30.47 -9.70 -23.66
N ASP A 101 -29.17 -9.99 -23.52
CA ASP A 101 -28.42 -10.75 -24.54
C ASP A 101 -28.84 -12.24 -24.56
N GLY A 102 -29.44 -12.75 -23.48
CA GLY A 102 -29.98 -14.12 -23.38
C GLY A 102 -28.95 -15.25 -23.54
N ALA A 103 -27.68 -14.90 -23.76
CA ALA A 103 -26.57 -15.82 -23.97
C ALA A 103 -26.03 -16.36 -22.64
N LEU A 104 -25.37 -17.52 -22.69
CA LEU A 104 -24.67 -18.07 -21.53
C LEU A 104 -23.51 -17.12 -21.10
N PRO A 105 -23.08 -17.09 -19.83
CA PRO A 105 -22.01 -16.19 -19.38
C PRO A 105 -20.71 -16.28 -20.19
N GLU A 106 -20.34 -17.48 -20.63
CA GLU A 106 -19.16 -17.72 -21.47
C GLU A 106 -19.28 -17.05 -22.85
N GLU A 107 -20.45 -17.18 -23.49
CA GLU A 107 -20.73 -16.59 -24.81
C GLU A 107 -20.83 -15.06 -24.73
N LYS A 108 -21.32 -14.56 -23.60
CA LYS A 108 -21.46 -13.15 -23.31
C LYS A 108 -20.11 -12.47 -23.07
N ALA A 109 -19.18 -13.16 -22.42
CA ALA A 109 -17.81 -12.67 -22.26
C ALA A 109 -17.12 -12.51 -23.64
N GLU A 110 -17.46 -13.35 -24.61
CA GLU A 110 -16.96 -13.21 -25.99
C GLU A 110 -17.68 -12.11 -26.79
N ARG A 111 -19.02 -12.03 -26.70
CA ARG A 111 -19.81 -11.04 -27.46
C ARG A 111 -19.73 -9.63 -26.92
N MET A 112 -19.75 -9.47 -25.59
CA MET A 112 -19.78 -8.19 -24.89
C MET A 112 -18.68 -8.11 -23.82
N PRO A 113 -17.41 -8.31 -24.19
CA PRO A 113 -16.30 -8.42 -23.24
C PRO A 113 -16.17 -7.18 -22.35
N LEU A 114 -16.46 -6.00 -22.90
CA LEU A 114 -16.39 -4.75 -22.15
C LEU A 114 -17.50 -4.64 -21.10
N ILE A 115 -18.74 -4.93 -21.46
CA ILE A 115 -19.88 -4.84 -20.54
C ILE A 115 -19.73 -5.89 -19.43
N PHE A 116 -19.27 -7.09 -19.78
CA PHE A 116 -18.98 -8.14 -18.83
C PHE A 116 -17.84 -7.76 -17.86
N ALA A 117 -16.74 -7.20 -18.37
CA ALA A 117 -15.64 -6.72 -17.55
C ALA A 117 -16.06 -5.55 -16.65
N LEU A 118 -16.91 -4.64 -17.14
CA LEU A 118 -17.45 -3.54 -16.33
C LEU A 118 -18.33 -4.06 -15.20
N SER A 119 -19.28 -4.94 -15.48
CA SER A 119 -20.13 -5.55 -14.43
C SER A 119 -19.28 -6.22 -13.36
N SER A 120 -18.30 -7.05 -13.77
CA SER A 120 -17.37 -7.71 -12.84
C SER A 120 -16.56 -6.72 -11.99
N LEU A 121 -16.09 -5.62 -12.60
CA LEU A 121 -15.31 -4.58 -11.90
C LEU A 121 -16.17 -3.74 -10.95
N LEU A 122 -17.41 -3.44 -11.32
CA LEU A 122 -18.33 -2.65 -10.51
C LEU A 122 -18.82 -3.45 -9.30
N GLU A 123 -19.14 -4.73 -9.50
CA GLU A 123 -19.49 -5.66 -8.41
C GLU A 123 -18.31 -5.82 -7.43
N GLY A 124 -17.08 -5.98 -7.95
CA GLY A 124 -15.88 -6.07 -7.11
C GLY A 124 -15.46 -4.75 -6.43
N SER A 125 -15.95 -3.61 -6.91
CA SER A 125 -15.66 -2.31 -6.31
C SER A 125 -16.60 -2.00 -5.14
N ILE A 126 -17.83 -2.52 -5.15
CA ILE A 126 -18.82 -2.30 -4.09
C ILE A 126 -18.76 -3.48 -3.12
N VAL A 127 -18.03 -3.33 -2.01
CA VAL A 127 -18.16 -4.29 -0.91
C VAL A 127 -19.40 -3.92 -0.11
N LEU A 128 -20.44 -4.74 -0.25
CA LEU A 128 -21.70 -4.69 0.52
C LEU A 128 -21.49 -5.02 2.00
#